data_AF-A0A946YL73-F1
#
_entry.id   AF-A0A946YL73-F1
#
_cell.length_a   1.000
_cell.length_b   1.000
_cell.length_c   1.000
_cell.angle_alpha   90.00
_cell.angle_beta   90.00
_cell.angle_gamma   90.00
#
_symmetry.space_group_name_H-M   'P 1'
#
loop_
_entity.id
_entity.type
_entity.pdbx_description
1 polymer ?
#
loop_
_entity_poly.entity_id
_entity_poly.type
_entity_poly.pdbx_seq_one_letter_code
_entity_poly.pdbx_strand_id
1 'polypeptide(L)'
;MSESYAEVIEVLTSLRDNHSSIAVGFAGDNNFYPSVVTAVSAKHRVMTIRNSIPASPAALVKDNPVTIKAQKQGRELIFESRFIEPLVADFSLGYQVTIPEQIGTEQPRQAFRILLDEIRNRVRITLQGPENQEINGTVRN
;
A
#
# COMPACT_ATOMS: atom_id res chain seq x y z
N MET A 1 -11.74 10.95 -14.47
CA MET A 1 -11.92 9.77 -15.35
C MET A 1 -12.18 8.61 -14.42
N SER A 2 -13.31 7.90 -14.56
CA SER A 2 -13.60 6.70 -13.77
C SER A 2 -12.75 5.56 -14.28
N GLU A 3 -11.95 4.95 -13.42
CA GLU A 3 -11.19 3.74 -13.77
C GLU A 3 -12.13 2.61 -14.18
N SER A 4 -11.71 1.82 -15.15
CA SER A 4 -12.45 0.64 -15.58
C SER A 4 -12.23 -0.50 -14.58
N TYR A 5 -13.25 -1.34 -14.36
CA TYR A 5 -13.11 -2.52 -13.48
C TYR A 5 -11.96 -3.44 -13.91
N ALA A 6 -11.70 -3.56 -15.22
CA ALA A 6 -10.55 -4.33 -15.72
C ALA A 6 -9.21 -3.72 -15.31
N GLU A 7 -9.10 -2.38 -15.26
CA GLU A 7 -7.89 -1.68 -14.83
C GLU A 7 -7.64 -1.92 -13.33
N VAL A 8 -8.69 -1.87 -12.51
CA VAL A 8 -8.61 -2.22 -11.08
C VAL A 8 -8.07 -3.65 -10.91
N ILE A 9 -8.63 -4.62 -11.64
CA ILE A 9 -8.17 -6.01 -11.58
C ILE A 9 -6.71 -6.14 -12.01
N GLU A 10 -6.30 -5.46 -13.07
CA GLU A 10 -4.92 -5.48 -13.55
C GLU A 10 -3.95 -4.93 -12.49
N VAL A 11 -4.31 -3.82 -11.84
CA VAL A 11 -3.50 -3.25 -10.76
C VAL A 11 -3.39 -4.21 -9.58
N LEU A 12 -4.49 -4.78 -9.10
CA LEU A 12 -4.48 -5.72 -7.97
C LEU A 12 -3.72 -7.01 -8.29
N THR A 13 -3.86 -7.51 -9.53
CA THR A 13 -3.12 -8.68 -10.02
C THR A 13 -1.63 -8.39 -10.06
N SER A 14 -1.23 -7.19 -10.52
CA SER A 14 0.16 -6.74 -10.51
C SER A 14 0.72 -6.62 -9.09
N LEU A 15 -0.06 -6.12 -8.12
CA LEU A 15 0.36 -6.08 -6.71
C LEU A 15 0.60 -7.49 -6.14
N ARG A 16 -0.29 -8.44 -6.48
CA ARG A 16 -0.17 -9.86 -6.09
C ARG A 16 1.09 -10.50 -6.69
N ASP A 17 1.24 -10.44 -8.01
CA ASP A 17 2.30 -11.16 -8.71
C ASP A 17 3.68 -10.67 -8.29
N ASN A 18 3.82 -9.36 -8.06
CA ASN A 18 5.05 -8.75 -7.58
C ASN A 18 5.26 -8.83 -6.06
N HIS A 19 4.33 -9.43 -5.31
CA HIS A 19 4.37 -9.47 -3.85
C HIS A 19 4.58 -8.09 -3.23
N SER A 20 3.93 -7.08 -3.82
CA SER A 20 4.09 -5.69 -3.42
C SER A 20 3.62 -5.49 -1.98
N SER A 21 4.42 -4.80 -1.18
CA SER A 21 4.04 -4.43 0.18
C SER A 21 2.84 -3.48 0.14
N ILE A 22 1.82 -3.80 0.93
CA ILE A 22 0.65 -2.95 1.15
C ILE A 22 0.55 -2.63 2.63
N ALA A 23 -0.14 -1.54 2.97
CA ALA A 23 -0.48 -1.18 4.33
C ALA A 23 -2.01 -1.20 4.48
N VAL A 24 -2.52 -1.93 5.47
CA VAL A 24 -3.95 -2.18 5.66
C VAL A 24 -4.41 -1.52 6.96
N GLY A 25 -5.38 -0.63 6.87
CA GLY A 25 -6.05 0.00 8.01
C GLY A 25 -7.48 -0.50 8.11
N PHE A 26 -7.95 -0.72 9.34
CA PHE A 26 -9.32 -1.17 9.61
C PHE A 26 -10.11 -0.06 10.30
N ALA A 27 -11.41 0.03 10.02
CA ALA A 27 -12.28 0.97 10.71
C ALA A 27 -12.24 0.75 12.23
N GLY A 28 -12.01 1.84 12.97
CA GLY A 28 -11.90 1.82 14.44
C GLY A 28 -10.49 1.53 14.96
N ASP A 29 -9.51 1.33 14.08
CA ASP A 29 -8.08 1.26 14.42
C ASP A 29 -7.32 2.44 13.78
N ASN A 30 -6.41 3.05 14.53
CA ASN A 30 -5.59 4.15 14.04
C ASN A 30 -4.30 3.66 13.34
N ASN A 31 -4.04 2.36 13.37
CA ASN A 31 -2.81 1.77 12.83
C ASN A 31 -3.01 1.21 11.42
N PHE A 32 -1.93 1.26 10.64
CA PHE A 32 -1.81 0.55 9.38
C PHE A 32 -0.83 -0.61 9.53
N TYR A 33 -1.26 -1.79 9.09
CA TYR A 33 -0.50 -3.03 9.24
C TYR A 33 0.12 -3.45 7.90
N PRO A 34 1.41 -3.83 7.88
CA PRO A 34 2.07 -4.27 6.67
C PRO A 34 1.56 -5.64 6.21
N SER A 35 1.14 -5.75 4.96
CA SER A 35 0.56 -6.96 4.37
C SER A 35 0.97 -7.11 2.90
N VAL A 36 0.44 -8.14 2.22
CA VAL A 36 0.56 -8.37 0.78
C VAL A 36 -0.76 -8.92 0.23
N VAL A 37 -1.06 -8.64 -1.03
CA VAL A 37 -2.18 -9.30 -1.73
C VAL A 37 -1.75 -10.72 -2.10
N THR A 38 -2.47 -11.73 -1.66
CA THR A 38 -2.16 -13.15 -1.91
C THR A 38 -3.03 -13.76 -3.00
N ALA A 39 -4.27 -13.29 -3.16
CA ALA A 39 -5.17 -13.78 -4.19
C ALA A 39 -6.10 -12.67 -4.68
N VAL A 40 -6.52 -12.76 -5.94
CA VAL A 40 -7.50 -11.87 -6.57
C VAL A 40 -8.45 -12.72 -7.40
N SER A 41 -9.75 -12.58 -7.18
CA SER A 41 -10.80 -13.32 -7.86
C SER A 41 -11.81 -12.35 -8.46
N ALA A 42 -11.63 -12.01 -9.74
CA ALA A 42 -12.54 -11.11 -10.46
C ALA A 42 -13.96 -11.68 -10.57
N LYS A 43 -14.08 -13.01 -10.73
CA LYS A 43 -15.39 -13.70 -10.81
C LYS A 43 -16.23 -13.50 -9.55
N HIS A 44 -15.59 -13.61 -8.39
CA HIS A 44 -16.26 -13.48 -7.10
C HIS A 44 -16.18 -12.06 -6.52
N ARG A 45 -15.46 -11.15 -7.19
CA ARG A 45 -15.20 -9.77 -6.75
C ARG A 45 -14.54 -9.68 -5.37
N VAL A 46 -13.66 -10.64 -5.07
CA VAL A 46 -12.94 -10.72 -3.78
C VAL A 46 -11.44 -10.76 -4.00
N MET A 47 -10.69 -10.24 -3.05
CA MET A 47 -9.26 -10.41 -2.95
C MET A 47 -8.88 -10.88 -1.54
N THR A 48 -7.74 -11.54 -1.43
CA THR A 48 -7.19 -12.00 -0.16
C THR A 48 -5.93 -11.22 0.14
N ILE A 49 -5.83 -10.75 1.37
CA ILE A 49 -4.65 -10.11 1.92
C ILE A 49 -4.04 -11.00 3.00
N ARG A 50 -2.71 -11.08 3.06
CA ARG A 50 -1.99 -11.84 4.07
C ARG A 50 -2.29 -11.29 5.45
N ASN A 51 -2.35 -12.17 6.43
CA ASN A 51 -2.57 -11.75 7.81
C ASN A 51 -1.38 -10.90 8.32
N SER A 52 -1.73 -9.73 8.85
CA SER A 52 -0.96 -8.95 9.79
C SER A 52 -1.94 -8.56 10.89
N ILE A 53 -1.98 -9.34 11.97
CA ILE A 53 -3.08 -9.34 12.95
C ILE A 53 -3.25 -7.92 13.52
N PRO A 54 -4.41 -7.27 13.35
CA PRO A 54 -4.65 -6.01 14.02
C PRO A 54 -4.69 -6.25 15.53
N ALA A 55 -4.18 -5.30 16.31
CA ALA A 55 -4.11 -5.43 17.77
C ALA A 55 -5.49 -5.64 18.43
N SER A 56 -6.58 -5.29 17.74
CA SER A 56 -7.95 -5.49 18.18
C SER A 56 -8.76 -6.34 17.17
N PRO A 57 -9.26 -7.52 17.58
CA PRO A 57 -10.18 -8.32 16.76
C PRO A 57 -11.51 -7.62 16.46
N ALA A 58 -11.88 -6.59 17.23
CA ALA A 58 -13.13 -5.85 17.06
C ALA A 58 -13.23 -5.10 15.72
N ALA A 59 -12.10 -4.89 15.04
CA ALA A 59 -12.07 -4.25 13.73
C ALA A 59 -12.45 -5.21 12.58
N LEU A 60 -12.47 -6.52 12.83
CA LEU A 60 -12.72 -7.59 11.85
C LEU A 60 -14.20 -8.02 11.84
N VAL A 61 -15.09 -7.04 11.71
CA VAL A 61 -16.53 -7.28 11.55
C VAL A 61 -16.88 -7.23 10.07
N LYS A 62 -17.71 -8.17 9.61
CA LYS A 62 -18.17 -8.22 8.22
C LYS A 62 -18.73 -6.87 7.77
N ASP A 63 -18.41 -6.51 6.54
CA ASP A 63 -18.73 -5.25 5.87
C ASP A 63 -18.04 -4.00 6.44
N ASN A 64 -17.17 -4.13 7.45
CA ASN A 64 -16.39 -3.00 7.93
C ASN A 64 -15.47 -2.45 6.84
N PRO A 65 -15.35 -1.12 6.73
CA PRO A 65 -14.39 -0.50 5.83
C PRO A 65 -12.95 -0.92 6.13
N VAL A 66 -12.21 -1.19 5.07
CA VAL A 66 -10.78 -1.48 5.07
C VAL A 66 -10.10 -0.53 4.11
N THR A 67 -9.15 0.26 4.59
CA THR A 67 -8.35 1.16 3.77
C THR A 67 -7.03 0.48 3.43
N ILE A 68 -6.69 0.43 2.15
CA ILE A 68 -5.46 -0.20 1.67
C ILE A 68 -4.63 0.84 0.96
N LYS A 69 -3.36 0.92 1.35
CA LYS A 69 -2.34 1.76 0.73
C LYS A 69 -1.28 0.89 0.09
N ALA A 70 -0.89 1.20 -1.14
CA ALA A 70 0.15 0.49 -1.87
C ALA A 70 1.04 1.48 -2.62
N GLN A 71 2.25 1.05 -2.99
CA GLN A 71 3.08 1.79 -3.92
C GLN A 71 3.25 1.01 -5.23
N LYS A 72 2.98 1.67 -6.35
CA LYS A 72 3.25 1.12 -7.69
C LYS A 72 4.03 2.17 -8.49
N GLN A 73 5.25 1.84 -8.91
CA GLN A 73 6.11 2.71 -9.73
C GLN A 73 6.26 4.14 -9.16
N GLY A 74 6.40 4.25 -7.83
CA GLY A 74 6.57 5.55 -7.14
C GLY A 74 5.29 6.38 -6.97
N ARG A 75 4.13 5.85 -7.38
CA ARG A 75 2.80 6.41 -7.07
C ARG A 75 2.21 5.72 -5.85
N GLU A 76 1.54 6.49 -5.01
CA GLU A 76 0.75 5.96 -3.90
C GLU A 76 -0.66 5.65 -4.42
N LEU A 77 -1.10 4.42 -4.17
CA LEU A 77 -2.43 3.95 -4.46
C LEU A 77 -3.17 3.86 -3.13
N ILE A 78 -4.32 4.53 -3.02
CA ILE A 78 -5.17 4.48 -1.83
C ILE A 78 -6.56 4.06 -2.27
N PHE A 79 -7.07 2.99 -1.69
CA PHE A 79 -8.39 2.48 -2.04
C PHE A 79 -9.12 1.88 -0.85
N GLU A 80 -10.44 1.95 -0.92
CA GLU A 80 -11.35 1.44 0.09
C GLU A 80 -11.94 0.10 -0.34
N SER A 81 -11.95 -0.83 0.59
CA SER A 81 -12.49 -2.17 0.47
C SER A 81 -13.38 -2.45 1.69
N ARG A 82 -14.03 -3.60 1.73
CA ARG A 82 -14.81 -4.07 2.88
C ARG A 82 -14.34 -5.45 3.30
N PHE A 83 -14.25 -5.65 4.61
CA PHE A 83 -13.95 -6.96 5.17
C PHE A 83 -15.12 -7.92 4.92
N ILE A 84 -14.82 -9.14 4.48
CA ILE A 84 -15.84 -10.17 4.23
C ILE A 84 -15.78 -11.19 5.36
N GLU A 85 -14.67 -11.92 5.43
CA GLU A 85 -14.44 -13.00 6.37
C GLU A 85 -12.96 -13.36 6.41
N PRO A 86 -12.49 -14.05 7.46
CA PRO A 86 -11.16 -14.62 7.43
C PRO A 86 -11.07 -15.79 6.44
N LEU A 87 -9.88 -16.01 5.88
CA LEU A 87 -9.66 -17.16 4.99
C LEU A 87 -9.73 -18.50 5.75
N VAL A 88 -9.39 -18.48 7.04
CA VAL A 88 -9.47 -19.59 8.00
C VAL A 88 -9.87 -19.04 9.36
N ALA A 89 -10.59 -19.80 10.17
CA ALA A 89 -11.17 -19.31 11.42
C ALA A 89 -10.15 -18.72 12.42
N ASP A 90 -8.89 -19.14 12.35
CA ASP A 90 -7.78 -18.66 13.20
C ASP A 90 -7.03 -17.45 12.60
N PHE A 91 -7.51 -16.93 11.46
CA PHE A 91 -6.92 -15.82 10.70
C PHE A 91 -5.52 -16.10 10.14
N SER A 92 -4.93 -17.27 10.37
CA SER A 92 -3.50 -17.53 10.10
C SER A 92 -3.11 -17.33 8.63
N LEU A 93 -4.03 -17.59 7.70
CA LEU A 93 -3.78 -17.47 6.25
C LEU A 93 -4.16 -16.11 5.65
N GLY A 94 -4.88 -15.26 6.39
CA GLY A 94 -5.28 -13.92 5.92
C GLY A 94 -6.78 -13.65 5.94
N TYR A 95 -7.15 -12.56 5.27
CA TYR A 95 -8.48 -12.00 5.26
C TYR A 95 -9.00 -11.88 3.83
N GLN A 96 -10.27 -12.16 3.62
CA GLN A 96 -10.98 -11.84 2.38
C GLN A 96 -11.61 -10.45 2.50
N VAL A 97 -11.40 -9.66 1.46
CA VAL A 97 -11.94 -8.31 1.35
C VAL A 97 -12.51 -8.10 -0.06
N THR A 98 -13.44 -7.18 -0.22
CA THR A 98 -14.04 -6.88 -1.52
C THR A 98 -13.03 -6.23 -2.46
N ILE A 99 -13.16 -6.46 -3.77
CA ILE A 99 -12.40 -5.66 -4.74
C ILE A 99 -12.94 -4.21 -4.70
N PRO A 100 -12.08 -3.18 -4.59
CA PRO A 100 -12.51 -1.79 -4.64
C PRO A 100 -13.17 -1.47 -5.98
N GLU A 101 -14.09 -0.51 -6.00
CA GLU A 101 -14.71 -0.04 -7.25
C GLU A 101 -13.75 0.83 -8.07
N GLN A 102 -12.79 1.47 -7.39
CA GLN A 102 -11.83 2.41 -7.95
C GLN A 102 -10.55 2.41 -7.10
N ILE A 103 -9.41 2.59 -7.73
CA ILE A 103 -8.11 2.75 -7.09
C ILE A 103 -7.73 4.23 -7.16
N GLY A 104 -7.84 4.93 -6.04
CA GLY A 104 -7.39 6.32 -5.99
C GLY A 104 -5.89 6.39 -6.26
N THR A 105 -5.49 7.13 -7.29
CA THR A 105 -4.08 7.48 -7.51
C THR A 105 -3.83 8.87 -6.95
N GLU A 106 -3.24 8.96 -5.76
CA GLU A 106 -2.60 10.20 -5.35
C GLU A 106 -1.17 10.18 -5.85
N GLN A 107 -0.84 11.11 -6.75
CA GLN A 107 0.55 11.39 -7.13
C GLN A 107 0.98 12.69 -6.45
N PRO A 108 1.34 12.67 -5.14
CA PRO A 108 1.76 13.87 -4.42
C PRO A 108 3.08 14.45 -4.97
N ARG A 109 3.78 13.71 -5.84
CA ARG A 109 5.09 14.08 -6.38
C ARG A 109 4.95 14.83 -7.70
N GLN A 110 5.41 16.07 -7.70
CA GLN A 110 5.46 16.93 -8.89
C GLN A 110 6.67 16.64 -9.81
N ALA A 111 7.65 15.85 -9.35
CA ALA A 111 8.86 15.54 -10.12
C ALA A 111 9.36 14.09 -9.88
N PHE A 112 10.00 13.53 -10.90
CA PHE A 112 10.65 12.22 -10.89
C PHE A 112 11.99 12.28 -10.12
N ARG A 113 12.31 11.24 -9.33
CA ARG A 113 13.58 11.13 -8.59
C ARG A 113 14.42 9.97 -9.11
N ILE A 114 15.73 10.16 -9.17
CA ILE A 114 16.69 9.14 -9.61
C ILE A 114 17.44 8.66 -8.36
N LEU A 115 17.37 7.36 -8.06
CA LEU A 115 18.15 6.76 -6.98
C LEU A 115 19.63 6.77 -7.38
N LEU A 116 20.47 7.40 -6.57
CA LEU A 116 21.91 7.51 -6.83
C LEU A 116 22.73 6.39 -6.19
N ASP A 117 22.09 5.46 -5.46
CA ASP A 117 22.76 4.41 -4.70
C ASP A 117 23.59 3.42 -5.57
N GLU A 118 23.31 3.33 -6.87
CA GLU A 118 24.07 2.49 -7.81
C GLU A 118 25.24 3.23 -8.50
N ILE A 119 25.34 4.55 -8.35
CA ILE A 119 26.41 5.34 -8.93
C ILE A 119 27.61 5.27 -7.99
N ARG A 120 28.74 4.74 -8.47
CA ARG A 120 29.98 4.56 -7.69
C ARG A 120 30.48 5.85 -6.99
N ASN A 121 30.02 7.01 -7.43
CA ASN A 121 30.37 8.32 -6.90
C ASN A 121 29.23 8.89 -6.06
N ARG A 122 29.36 8.79 -4.73
CA ARG A 122 28.46 9.42 -3.76
C ARG A 122 28.53 10.94 -3.90
N VAL A 123 27.41 11.58 -4.21
CA VAL A 123 27.31 13.05 -4.27
C VAL A 123 27.21 13.59 -2.84
N ARG A 124 28.26 14.29 -2.39
CA ARG A 124 28.28 15.01 -1.11
C ARG A 124 27.66 16.39 -1.29
N ILE A 125 26.87 16.82 -0.32
CA ILE A 125 26.25 18.14 -0.28
C ILE A 125 26.50 18.81 1.06
N THR A 126 26.48 20.13 1.06
CA THR A 126 26.49 20.97 2.26
C THR A 126 25.22 21.81 2.22
N LEU A 127 24.39 21.70 3.25
CA LEU A 127 23.20 22.51 3.45
C LEU A 127 23.53 23.59 4.47
N GLN A 128 23.14 24.84 4.17
CA GLN A 128 23.34 25.96 5.07
C GLN A 128 22.06 26.18 5.88
N GLY A 129 22.15 26.00 7.20
CA GLY A 129 21.02 26.17 8.12
C GLY A 129 20.70 27.64 8.45
N PRO A 130 19.62 27.90 9.19
CA PRO A 130 19.14 29.24 9.53
C PRO A 130 20.15 30.14 10.26
N GLU A 131 21.15 29.54 10.92
CA GLU A 131 22.18 30.25 11.69
C GLU A 131 23.59 30.07 11.08
N ASN A 132 23.69 29.95 9.76
CA ASN A 132 24.97 29.71 9.06
C ASN A 132 25.66 28.39 9.44
N GLN A 133 24.94 27.48 10.09
CA GLN A 133 25.45 26.15 10.40
C GLN A 133 25.55 25.31 9.12
N GLU A 134 26.73 24.77 8.85
CA GLU A 134 26.94 23.84 7.74
C GLU A 134 26.55 22.42 8.14
N ILE A 135 25.60 21.84 7.40
CA ILE A 135 25.17 20.45 7.54
C ILE A 135 25.66 19.67 6.32
N ASN A 136 26.64 18.80 6.55
CA ASN A 136 27.17 17.94 5.50
C ASN A 136 26.35 16.66 5.38
N GLY A 137 25.99 16.28 4.15
CA GLY A 137 25.16 15.13 3.85
C GLY A 137 25.55 14.43 2.56
N THR A 138 24.87 13.32 2.26
CA THR A 138 25.00 12.59 0.99
C THR A 138 23.63 12.50 0.34
N VAL A 139 23.56 12.80 -0.96
CA VAL A 139 22.32 12.70 -1.74
C VAL A 139 22.01 11.23 -2.02
N ARG A 140 20.79 10.79 -1.72
CA ARG A 140 20.31 9.44 -2.00
C ARG A 140 19.38 9.37 -3.22
N ASN A 141 18.55 10.40 -3.41
CA ASN A 141 17.53 10.47 -4.47
C ASN A 141 17.15 11.90 -4.84
#